data_AF-A0AAJ1JXT5-F1
#
_entry.id   AF-A0AAJ1JXT5-F1
#
_cell.length_a   1.000
_cell.length_b   1.000
_cell.length_c   1.000
_cell.angle_alpha   90.00
_cell.angle_beta   90.00
_cell.angle_gamma   90.00
#
_symmetry.space_group_name_H-M   'P 1'
#
loop_
_entity.id
_entity.type
_entity.pdbx_description
1 polymer ?
#
loop_
_entity_poly.entity_id
_entity_poly.type
_entity_poly.pdbx_seq_one_letter_code
_entity_poly.pdbx_strand_id
1 'polypeptide(L)'
;NHYTVTYDGNGATNGQMSDGYAVYDDSFTLDSIGYTKKGYSFAGWSTKKDGTPEYTNAQPFNNWNIDKNLVLYAVWKKDAPISKPATGPQNSTVRKAAISTGDNTNMILWVLLLGISFVVISKNIKKEY
;
A
#
# COMPACT_ATOMS: atom_id res chain seq x y z
N ASN A 1 -30.14 12.45 -8.24
CA ASN A 1 -29.07 13.47 -8.27
C ASN A 1 -27.73 12.80 -8.37
N HIS A 2 -26.83 13.33 -9.20
CA HIS A 2 -25.46 12.81 -9.36
C HIS A 2 -24.46 13.73 -8.66
N TYR A 3 -23.47 13.15 -8.01
CA TYR A 3 -22.42 13.88 -7.30
C TYR A 3 -21.04 13.34 -7.67
N THR A 4 -20.09 14.25 -7.80
CA THR A 4 -18.70 13.92 -8.09
C THR A 4 -17.92 13.74 -6.79
N VAL A 5 -17.10 12.70 -6.73
CA VAL A 5 -16.12 12.46 -5.68
C VAL A 5 -14.72 12.61 -6.27
N THR A 6 -14.05 13.71 -5.95
CA THR A 6 -12.70 14.01 -6.43
C THR A 6 -11.66 13.58 -5.39
N TYR A 7 -10.59 12.92 -5.85
CA TYR A 7 -9.53 12.41 -4.98
C TYR A 7 -8.23 13.23 -5.12
N ASP A 8 -7.83 13.91 -4.05
CA ASP A 8 -6.57 14.63 -3.95
C ASP A 8 -5.53 13.79 -3.17
N GLY A 9 -4.41 13.46 -3.81
CA GLY A 9 -3.33 12.68 -3.20
C GLY A 9 -2.62 13.38 -2.03
N ASN A 10 -2.85 14.66 -1.81
CA ASN A 10 -2.40 15.48 -0.68
C ASN A 10 -0.90 15.34 -0.36
N GLY A 11 -0.10 15.82 -1.30
CA GLY A 11 1.36 15.69 -1.25
C GLY A 11 1.83 14.24 -1.46
N ALA A 12 1.03 13.42 -2.14
CA ALA A 12 1.49 12.16 -2.71
C ALA A 12 2.71 12.42 -3.60
N THR A 13 3.65 11.47 -3.57
CA THR A 13 4.87 11.55 -4.38
C THR A 13 4.69 10.91 -5.75
N ASN A 14 3.68 10.04 -5.92
CA ASN A 14 3.36 9.39 -7.18
C ASN A 14 1.91 8.89 -7.20
N GLY A 15 1.44 8.48 -8.38
CA GLY A 15 0.10 7.93 -8.60
C GLY A 15 -0.93 9.00 -8.99
N GLN A 16 -2.07 8.53 -9.48
CA GLN A 16 -3.22 9.35 -9.88
C GLN A 16 -4.49 8.55 -9.65
N MET A 17 -5.62 9.27 -9.53
CA MET A 17 -6.95 8.68 -9.47
C MET A 17 -7.89 9.51 -10.32
N SER A 18 -8.83 8.85 -10.98
CA SER A 18 -9.96 9.51 -11.63
C SER A 18 -11.01 9.89 -10.60
N ASP A 19 -11.89 10.82 -10.97
CA ASP A 19 -13.06 11.14 -10.15
C ASP A 19 -14.07 9.99 -10.17
N GLY A 20 -14.70 9.78 -9.01
CA GLY A 20 -15.84 8.90 -8.85
C GLY A 20 -17.17 9.63 -9.07
N TYR A 21 -18.21 8.88 -9.41
CA TYR A 21 -19.55 9.41 -9.65
C TYR A 21 -20.58 8.62 -8.84
N ALA A 22 -21.17 9.27 -7.84
CA ALA A 22 -22.18 8.70 -6.98
C ALA A 22 -23.57 9.20 -7.35
N VAL A 23 -24.58 8.36 -7.14
CA VAL A 23 -26.00 8.70 -7.34
C VAL A 23 -26.68 8.70 -5.97
N TYR A 24 -27.46 9.74 -5.68
CA TYR A 24 -28.21 9.83 -4.42
C TYR A 24 -29.09 8.60 -4.23
N ASP A 25 -29.04 8.03 -3.02
CA ASP A 25 -29.78 6.83 -2.59
C ASP A 25 -29.39 5.50 -3.27
N ASP A 26 -28.39 5.52 -4.17
CA ASP A 26 -27.79 4.30 -4.71
C ASP A 26 -26.54 3.89 -3.92
N SER A 27 -26.11 2.64 -4.12
CA SER A 27 -24.84 2.18 -3.59
C SER A 27 -23.66 2.77 -4.34
N PHE A 28 -22.59 3.07 -3.61
CA PHE A 28 -21.35 3.60 -4.18
C PHE A 28 -20.17 3.12 -3.35
N THR A 29 -19.06 2.77 -3.99
CA THR A 29 -17.83 2.38 -3.29
C THR A 29 -16.75 3.35 -3.69
N LEU A 30 -16.01 3.89 -2.72
CA LEU A 30 -14.86 4.71 -3.04
C LEU A 30 -13.85 3.91 -3.84
N ASP A 31 -13.13 4.56 -4.74
CA ASP A 31 -12.04 3.92 -5.44
C ASP A 31 -10.90 3.55 -4.48
N SER A 32 -10.22 2.46 -4.80
CA SER A 32 -9.02 2.04 -4.08
C SER A 32 -7.90 3.07 -4.29
N ILE A 33 -7.13 3.32 -3.24
CA ILE A 33 -6.04 4.28 -3.24
C ILE A 33 -5.07 4.02 -4.41
N GLY A 34 -5.01 4.97 -5.34
CA GLY A 34 -4.08 4.99 -6.47
C GLY A 34 -2.83 5.83 -6.21
N TYR A 35 -2.76 6.53 -5.07
CA TYR A 35 -1.63 7.38 -4.70
C TYR A 35 -0.63 6.65 -3.81
N THR A 36 0.64 7.07 -3.89
CA THR A 36 1.70 6.64 -2.97
C THR A 36 2.51 7.83 -2.48
N LYS A 37 2.99 7.76 -1.24
CA LYS A 37 3.80 8.81 -0.62
C LYS A 37 5.04 8.21 0.04
N LYS A 38 6.23 8.54 -0.47
CA LYS A 38 7.50 7.98 0.01
C LYS A 38 7.69 8.18 1.52
N GLY A 39 7.85 7.06 2.25
CA GLY A 39 8.06 7.06 3.72
C GLY A 39 6.79 7.29 4.54
N TYR A 40 5.61 7.14 3.91
CA TYR A 40 4.32 7.22 4.57
C TYR A 40 3.40 6.08 4.09
N SER A 41 2.57 5.60 5.01
CA SER A 41 1.46 4.69 4.75
C SER A 41 0.15 5.48 4.65
N PHE A 42 -0.72 5.07 3.73
CA PHE A 42 -2.06 5.65 3.61
C PHE A 42 -2.89 5.31 4.84
N ALA A 43 -3.48 6.33 5.48
CA ALA A 43 -4.28 6.18 6.69
C ALA A 43 -5.79 6.28 6.43
N GLY A 44 -6.21 6.83 5.28
CA GLY A 44 -7.60 7.03 4.90
C GLY A 44 -7.82 8.36 4.20
N TRP A 45 -9.09 8.71 3.98
CA TRP A 45 -9.51 9.93 3.30
C TRP A 45 -10.15 10.91 4.27
N SER A 46 -9.95 12.21 4.07
CA SER A 46 -10.59 13.28 4.83
C SER A 46 -11.24 14.30 3.90
N THR A 47 -12.36 14.89 4.32
CA THR A 47 -12.99 16.03 3.64
C THR A 47 -12.25 17.35 3.87
N LYS A 48 -11.26 17.35 4.76
CA LYS A 48 -10.38 18.50 5.04
C LYS A 48 -8.95 18.14 4.70
N LYS A 49 -8.22 19.06 4.06
CA LYS A 49 -6.83 18.85 3.63
C LYS A 49 -5.89 18.44 4.75
N ASP A 50 -6.03 19.04 5.93
CA ASP A 50 -5.24 18.75 7.14
C ASP A 50 -6.07 18.02 8.21
N GLY A 51 -7.14 17.31 7.79
CA GLY A 51 -8.02 16.58 8.68
C GLY A 51 -7.51 15.21 9.09
N THR A 52 -8.24 14.58 10.01
CA THR A 52 -8.07 13.16 10.34
C THR A 52 -8.85 12.29 9.35
N PRO A 53 -8.50 10.99 9.20
CA PRO A 53 -9.25 10.09 8.34
C PRO A 53 -10.72 9.98 8.77
N GLU A 54 -11.63 10.23 7.84
CA GLU A 54 -13.09 10.08 7.99
C GLU A 54 -13.59 8.84 7.24
N TYR A 55 -12.89 8.44 6.17
CA TYR A 55 -13.23 7.27 5.37
C TYR A 55 -12.01 6.36 5.15
N THR A 56 -12.26 5.06 5.02
CA THR A 56 -11.23 4.06 4.76
C THR A 56 -10.98 3.88 3.26
N ASN A 57 -9.92 3.12 2.93
CA ASN A 57 -9.65 2.73 1.55
C ASN A 57 -10.79 1.84 1.01
N ALA A 58 -11.22 2.08 -0.24
CA ALA A 58 -12.27 1.30 -0.90
C ALA A 58 -13.56 1.17 -0.08
N GLN A 59 -13.91 2.21 0.68
CA GLN A 59 -15.05 2.15 1.59
C GLN A 59 -16.38 2.02 0.81
N PRO A 60 -17.23 1.02 1.13
CA PRO A 60 -18.56 0.91 0.55
C PRO A 60 -19.56 1.82 1.27
N PHE A 61 -20.50 2.36 0.51
CA PHE A 61 -21.71 3.02 0.97
C PHE A 61 -22.90 2.24 0.41
N ASN A 62 -23.75 1.73 1.30
CA ASN A 62 -24.97 1.03 0.90
C ASN A 62 -25.97 2.00 0.27
N ASN A 63 -26.01 3.24 0.77
CA ASN A 63 -26.82 4.33 0.26
C ASN A 63 -25.98 5.61 0.30
N TRP A 64 -25.79 6.25 -0.84
CA TRP A 64 -25.12 7.55 -0.90
C TRP A 64 -26.09 8.67 -0.50
N ASN A 65 -25.86 9.27 0.67
CA ASN A 65 -26.71 10.33 1.24
C ASN A 65 -25.99 11.69 1.37
N ILE A 66 -24.89 11.88 0.63
CA ILE A 66 -24.16 13.15 0.58
C ILE A 66 -24.69 13.96 -0.60
N ASP A 67 -25.36 15.07 -0.30
CA ASP A 67 -26.11 15.91 -1.25
C ASP A 67 -25.26 17.00 -1.93
N LYS A 68 -23.97 16.75 -2.08
CA LYS A 68 -23.00 17.69 -2.66
C LYS A 68 -21.81 16.95 -3.25
N ASN A 69 -21.07 17.63 -4.12
CA ASN A 69 -19.76 17.15 -4.57
C ASN A 69 -18.79 17.07 -3.39
N LEU A 70 -17.95 16.04 -3.41
CA LEU A 70 -17.04 15.72 -2.32
C LEU A 70 -15.61 15.76 -2.84
N VAL A 71 -14.71 16.44 -2.11
CA VAL A 71 -13.27 16.34 -2.34
C VAL A 71 -12.68 15.58 -1.16
N LEU A 72 -11.96 14.50 -1.46
CA LEU A 72 -11.31 13.65 -0.49
C LEU A 72 -9.80 13.82 -0.58
N TYR A 73 -9.19 14.24 0.52
CA TYR A 73 -7.75 14.41 0.67
C TYR A 73 -7.16 13.18 1.33
N ALA A 74 -6.10 12.63 0.75
CA ALA A 74 -5.40 11.50 1.34
C ALA A 74 -4.75 11.92 2.66
N VAL A 75 -4.96 11.12 3.70
CA VAL A 75 -4.31 11.27 4.99
C VAL A 75 -3.18 10.25 5.08
N TRP A 76 -2.01 10.70 5.48
CA TRP A 76 -0.78 9.93 5.45
C TRP A 76 -0.19 9.79 6.85
N LYS A 77 0.16 8.58 7.24
CA LYS A 77 0.90 8.29 8.47
C LYS A 77 2.36 8.04 8.15
N LYS A 78 3.28 8.77 8.80
CA LYS A 78 4.72 8.57 8.58
C LYS A 78 5.10 7.14 9.00
N ASP A 79 5.83 6.45 8.15
CA ASP A 79 6.32 5.12 8.46
C ASP A 79 7.34 5.21 9.60
N ALA A 80 7.36 4.19 10.45
CA ALA A 80 8.42 4.07 11.43
C ALA A 80 9.77 4.01 10.68
N PRO A 81 10.84 4.64 11.21
CA PRO A 81 12.17 4.43 10.65
C PRO A 81 12.42 2.92 10.62
N ILE A 82 12.88 2.41 9.49
CA ILE A 82 13.34 1.03 9.38
C ILE A 82 14.40 0.90 10.47
N SER A 83 14.11 0.16 11.55
CA SER A 83 15.13 -0.13 12.53
C SER A 83 16.23 -0.86 11.77
N LYS A 84 17.40 -0.24 11.67
CA LYS A 84 18.62 -0.90 11.24
C LYS A 84 18.67 -2.24 11.98
N PRO A 85 18.77 -3.41 11.31
CA PRO A 85 18.90 -4.67 12.02
C PRO A 85 20.07 -4.50 12.99
N ALA A 86 19.83 -4.81 14.27
CA ALA A 86 20.80 -4.62 15.32
C ALA A 86 22.06 -5.46 15.03
N THR A 87 23.09 -4.86 14.44
CA THR A 87 24.44 -5.43 14.41
C THR A 87 25.19 -5.00 15.68
N GLY A 88 25.27 -5.92 16.64
CA GLY A 88 26.31 -5.95 17.70
C GLY A 88 25.82 -6.52 19.04
N PRO A 89 26.62 -7.37 19.74
CA PRO A 89 28.07 -7.23 19.85
C PRO A 89 28.90 -8.35 19.20
N GLN A 90 30.12 -8.00 18.80
CA GLN A 90 31.16 -8.91 18.31
C GLN A 90 31.43 -10.02 19.32
N ASN A 91 31.51 -11.27 18.87
CA ASN A 91 32.33 -12.28 19.55
C ASN A 91 33.15 -13.07 18.52
N SER A 92 34.43 -12.71 18.47
CA SER A 92 35.47 -13.42 17.75
C SER A 92 35.69 -14.78 18.42
N THR A 93 34.97 -15.81 18.00
CA THR A 93 35.43 -17.19 18.18
C THR A 93 35.09 -17.99 16.94
N VAL A 94 36.11 -18.16 16.12
CA VAL A 94 36.13 -19.09 15.00
C VAL A 94 35.80 -20.48 15.52
N ARG A 95 34.66 -21.06 15.11
CA ARG A 95 34.55 -22.51 14.91
C ARG A 95 33.89 -22.74 13.56
N LYS A 96 34.77 -22.97 12.59
CA LYS A 96 34.46 -23.52 11.27
C LYS A 96 33.91 -24.94 11.49
N ALA A 97 32.62 -25.16 11.29
CA ALA A 97 32.05 -26.51 11.20
C ALA A 97 30.72 -26.51 10.43
N ALA A 98 30.72 -27.29 9.34
CA ALA A 98 29.58 -27.81 8.56
C ALA A 98 28.73 -26.83 7.71
N ILE A 99 28.83 -27.02 6.39
CA ILE A 99 27.86 -26.61 5.36
C ILE A 99 26.66 -27.57 5.45
N SER A 100 25.42 -27.07 5.48
CA SER A 100 24.28 -27.85 4.98
C SER A 100 23.05 -26.98 4.69
N THR A 101 22.69 -26.95 3.40
CA THR A 101 21.33 -26.93 2.81
C THR A 101 20.25 -25.99 3.36
N GLY A 102 19.74 -25.12 2.46
CA GLY A 102 18.55 -24.27 2.72
C GLY A 102 18.92 -23.16 3.70
N ASP A 103 18.38 -21.96 3.68
CA ASP A 103 16.95 -21.73 3.70
C ASP A 103 16.62 -20.36 3.10
N ASN A 104 15.62 -20.40 2.25
CA ASN A 104 14.79 -19.36 1.69
C ASN A 104 13.96 -18.62 2.77
N THR A 105 14.59 -18.14 3.83
CA THR A 105 13.87 -17.58 5.00
C THR A 105 13.72 -16.08 4.94
N ASN A 106 13.24 -15.55 3.80
CA ASN A 106 12.62 -14.22 3.74
C ASN A 106 11.54 -14.11 2.64
N MET A 107 11.09 -15.24 2.08
CA MET A 107 9.94 -15.29 1.15
C MET A 107 8.76 -16.12 1.68
N ILE A 108 8.81 -16.56 2.94
CA ILE A 108 7.72 -17.28 3.60
C ILE A 108 7.30 -16.48 4.81
N LEU A 109 6.37 -15.55 4.61
CA LEU A 109 5.48 -15.11 5.69
C LEU A 109 4.13 -14.52 5.23
N TRP A 110 3.81 -14.47 3.92
CA TRP A 110 2.46 -14.02 3.48
C TRP A 110 1.86 -14.77 2.27
N VAL A 111 2.30 -16.01 1.95
CA VAL A 111 1.69 -16.79 0.84
C VAL A 111 0.40 -17.53 1.27
N LEU A 112 -0.38 -17.00 2.22
CA LEU A 112 -1.70 -17.56 2.54
C LEU A 112 -2.74 -16.46 2.66
N LEU A 113 -3.23 -15.97 1.52
CA LEU A 113 -4.66 -15.88 1.22
C LEU A 113 -4.85 -15.48 -0.26
N LEU A 114 -5.41 -16.43 -1.02
CA LEU A 114 -5.82 -16.38 -2.44
C LEU A 114 -4.66 -16.50 -3.46
N GLY A 115 -4.45 -17.74 -3.90
CA GLY A 115 -3.39 -18.12 -4.81
C GLY A 115 -3.52 -17.51 -6.20
N ILE A 116 -2.40 -17.01 -6.71
CA ILE A 116 -1.98 -17.02 -8.12
C ILE A 116 -0.44 -17.06 -8.08
N SER A 117 0.13 -18.05 -8.78
CA SER A 117 1.57 -18.22 -8.93
C SER A 117 2.17 -17.10 -9.78
N PHE A 118 3.15 -16.36 -9.27
CA PHE A 118 4.09 -15.64 -10.12
C PHE A 118 5.38 -16.45 -10.23
N VAL A 119 5.48 -17.22 -11.31
CA VAL A 119 6.76 -17.67 -11.86
C VAL A 119 7.49 -16.43 -12.34
N VAL A 120 8.54 -16.00 -11.62
CA VAL A 120 9.47 -14.99 -12.11
C VAL A 120 10.77 -15.67 -12.51
N ILE A 121 11.03 -15.51 -13.80
CA ILE A 121 12.15 -15.94 -14.63
C ILE A 121 13.50 -15.55 -14.01
N SER A 122 14.48 -16.45 -14.08
CA SER A 122 15.89 -16.07 -14.08
C SER A 122 16.76 -17.16 -14.67
N LYS A 123 17.28 -16.90 -15.88
CA LYS A 123 18.72 -16.81 -16.14
C LYS A 123 18.96 -16.59 -17.63
N ASN A 124 19.42 -15.40 -17.97
CA ASN A 124 20.09 -15.15 -19.23
C ASN A 124 21.46 -14.53 -18.90
N ILE A 125 22.49 -15.36 -18.82
CA ILE A 125 23.90 -14.93 -18.87
C ILE A 125 24.66 -16.02 -19.65
N LYS A 126 24.97 -15.69 -20.92
CA LYS A 126 26.28 -15.74 -21.62
C LYS A 126 27.23 -16.88 -21.21
N LYS A 127 27.96 -17.56 -22.08
CA LYS A 127 28.31 -17.43 -23.51
C LYS A 127 29.28 -18.60 -23.78
N GLU A 128 29.44 -18.90 -25.06
CA GLU A 128 30.69 -19.40 -25.68
C GLU A 128 30.94 -20.93 -25.75
N TYR A 129 30.93 -21.34 -27.03
CA TYR A 129 31.39 -22.56 -27.72
C TYR A 129 30.58 -23.86 -27.58
#